data_AF-A0A7K4X358-F1
#
_entry.id   AF-A0A7K4X358-F1
#
_cell.length_a   1.000
_cell.length_b   1.000
_cell.length_c   1.000
_cell.angle_alpha   90.00
_cell.angle_beta   90.00
_cell.angle_gamma   90.00
#
_symmetry.space_group_name_H-M   'P 1'
#
loop_
_entity.id
_entity.type
_entity.pdbx_description
1 polymer ?
#
loop_
_entity_poly.entity_id
_entity_poly.type
_entity_poly.pdbx_seq_one_letter_code
_entity_poly.pdbx_strand_id
1 'polypeptide(L)'
;MPEISFTRVVSVSSEDPRHPAQNLLDPDSGGKWRGAAAGEKQLSVVLELGGSRPIHSLHIGNDGAAFVEVLGGSSAGGDFQVLLPSSALMSPSESRAGTGPRRVRLFGPEHLVGAKHTWDRLKVVLSQPYCQVRPFGLSFIRVFSAPEENEAPPETPVSK
;
A
#
# COMPACT_ATOMS: atom_id res chain seq x y z
N MET A 1 12.02 11.35 4.33
CA MET A 1 11.50 10.79 3.07
C MET A 1 10.14 11.43 2.82
N PRO A 2 9.89 12.03 1.63
CA PRO A 2 8.60 12.65 1.33
C PRO A 2 7.52 11.58 1.16
N GLU A 3 6.35 11.80 1.74
CA GLU A 3 5.16 10.98 1.50
C GLU A 3 4.51 11.38 0.17
N ILE A 4 4.11 10.39 -0.62
CA ILE A 4 3.36 10.57 -1.87
C ILE A 4 1.89 10.41 -1.55
N SER A 5 1.11 11.47 -1.72
CA SER A 5 -0.33 11.43 -1.49
C SER A 5 -1.09 10.70 -2.62
N PHE A 6 -2.23 10.12 -2.27
CA PHE A 6 -3.19 9.58 -3.23
C PHE A 6 -4.21 10.66 -3.62
N THR A 7 -4.58 10.71 -4.88
CA THR A 7 -5.56 11.68 -5.40
C THR A 7 -6.96 11.11 -5.44
N ARG A 8 -7.10 9.85 -5.87
CA ARG A 8 -8.39 9.16 -5.99
C ARG A 8 -8.27 7.65 -6.05
N VAL A 9 -9.40 6.99 -5.77
CA VAL A 9 -9.60 5.58 -6.09
C VAL A 9 -10.02 5.47 -7.56
N VAL A 10 -9.25 4.74 -8.36
CA VAL A 10 -9.52 4.51 -9.79
C VAL A 10 -10.52 3.37 -9.98
N SER A 11 -10.34 2.30 -9.21
CA SER A 11 -11.24 1.14 -9.24
C SER A 11 -11.10 0.33 -7.95
N VAL A 12 -12.19 -0.31 -7.53
CA VAL A 12 -12.21 -1.22 -6.40
C VAL A 12 -13.02 -2.45 -6.79
N SER A 13 -12.56 -3.63 -6.38
CA SER A 13 -13.25 -4.90 -6.66
C SER A 13 -14.45 -5.15 -5.76
N SER A 14 -14.35 -4.74 -4.49
CA SER A 14 -15.39 -4.90 -3.47
C SER A 14 -15.12 -3.96 -2.30
N GLU A 15 -16.17 -3.37 -1.74
CA GLU A 15 -16.08 -2.47 -0.60
C GLU A 15 -17.33 -2.47 0.29
N ASP A 16 -17.13 -2.38 1.61
CA ASP A 16 -18.20 -2.13 2.57
C ASP A 16 -18.59 -0.64 2.51
N PRO A 17 -19.88 -0.27 2.39
CA PRO A 17 -20.33 1.12 2.39
C PRO A 17 -19.88 1.95 3.61
N ARG A 18 -19.61 1.31 4.75
CA ARG A 18 -19.09 1.96 5.98
C ARG A 18 -17.56 2.03 6.02
N HIS A 19 -16.89 1.21 5.21
CA HIS A 19 -15.43 1.13 5.12
C HIS A 19 -14.98 1.13 3.65
N PRO A 20 -15.30 2.21 2.89
CA PRO A 20 -14.98 2.29 1.47
C PRO A 20 -13.48 2.43 1.21
N ALA A 21 -13.06 2.12 -0.01
CA ALA A 21 -11.67 2.28 -0.46
C ALA A 21 -11.20 3.75 -0.39
N GLN A 22 -12.12 4.70 -0.46
CA GLN A 22 -11.83 6.13 -0.39
C GLN A 22 -11.18 6.55 0.94
N ASN A 23 -11.38 5.78 2.01
CA ASN A 23 -10.72 6.00 3.29
C ASN A 23 -9.18 5.85 3.22
N LEU A 24 -8.65 5.17 2.19
CA LEU A 24 -7.20 5.02 2.01
C LEU A 24 -6.53 6.29 1.49
N LEU A 25 -7.30 7.26 0.99
CA LEU A 25 -6.76 8.54 0.48
C LEU A 25 -6.29 9.46 1.62
N ASP A 26 -6.87 9.30 2.82
CA ASP A 26 -6.49 10.01 4.03
C ASP A 26 -6.23 9.02 5.18
N PRO A 27 -4.99 8.48 5.27
CA PRO A 27 -4.58 7.56 6.33
C PRO A 27 -4.70 8.11 7.74
N ASP A 28 -4.70 9.43 7.93
CA ASP A 28 -4.73 10.08 9.24
C ASP A 28 -6.16 10.21 9.79
N SER A 29 -7.18 10.13 8.91
CA SER A 29 -8.59 10.11 9.31
C SER A 29 -9.00 8.91 10.19
N GLY A 30 -8.16 7.86 10.23
CA GLY A 30 -8.47 6.60 10.91
C GLY A 30 -9.50 5.73 10.19
N GLY A 31 -9.90 6.12 8.97
CA GLY A 31 -10.72 5.33 8.08
C GLY A 31 -10.04 4.03 7.65
N LYS A 32 -10.82 3.07 7.15
CA LYS A 32 -10.32 1.78 6.66
C LYS A 32 -11.07 1.36 5.41
N TRP A 33 -10.45 0.49 4.63
CA TRP A 33 -11.10 -0.22 3.54
C TRP A 33 -11.35 -1.67 3.94
N ARG A 34 -12.55 -2.19 3.67
CA ARG A 34 -12.90 -3.61 3.80
C ARG A 34 -13.71 -4.08 2.61
N GLY A 35 -13.63 -5.37 2.30
CA GLY A 35 -14.54 -6.01 1.37
C GLY A 35 -16.00 -5.96 1.84
N ALA A 36 -16.93 -6.02 0.89
CA ALA A 36 -18.36 -5.92 1.12
C ALA A 36 -18.92 -7.10 1.94
N ALA A 37 -18.29 -8.28 1.87
CA ALA A 37 -18.82 -9.51 2.46
C ALA A 37 -17.74 -10.40 3.09
N ALA A 38 -18.18 -11.28 4.00
CA ALA A 38 -17.36 -12.39 4.43
C ALA A 38 -17.24 -13.44 3.31
N GLY A 39 -16.11 -14.13 3.25
CA GLY A 39 -15.88 -15.24 2.31
C GLY A 39 -15.15 -14.84 1.03
N GLU A 40 -14.95 -13.55 0.82
CA GLU A 40 -14.07 -13.03 -0.23
C GLU A 40 -12.66 -13.58 -0.01
N LYS A 41 -12.05 -14.14 -1.06
CA LYS A 41 -10.69 -14.72 -0.97
C LYS A 41 -9.63 -13.67 -1.29
N GLN A 42 -9.99 -12.71 -2.12
CA GLN A 42 -9.10 -11.69 -2.64
C GLN A 42 -9.88 -10.38 -2.81
N LEU A 43 -9.20 -9.27 -2.48
CA LEU A 43 -9.67 -7.91 -2.72
C LEU A 43 -8.58 -7.17 -3.50
N SER A 44 -9.00 -6.23 -4.33
CA SER A 44 -8.08 -5.32 -5.02
C SER A 44 -8.66 -3.91 -5.13
N VAL A 45 -7.76 -2.93 -5.03
CA VAL A 45 -8.03 -1.51 -5.22
C VAL A 45 -6.90 -0.91 -6.08
N VAL A 46 -7.26 0.01 -6.97
CA VAL A 46 -6.31 0.81 -7.74
C VAL A 46 -6.41 2.25 -7.27
N LEU A 47 -5.28 2.81 -6.85
CA LEU A 47 -5.14 4.16 -6.34
C LEU A 47 -4.29 4.97 -7.31
N GLU A 48 -4.67 6.23 -7.55
CA GLU A 48 -3.89 7.18 -8.33
C GLU A 48 -3.06 8.06 -7.39
N LEU A 49 -1.78 8.25 -7.71
CA LEU A 49 -0.83 9.06 -6.96
C LEU A 49 -0.90 10.53 -7.41
N GLY A 50 -0.50 11.45 -6.54
CA GLY A 50 -0.38 12.88 -6.85
C GLY A 50 0.66 13.23 -7.92
N GLY A 51 1.51 12.28 -8.31
CA GLY A 51 2.46 12.44 -9.40
C GLY A 51 3.22 11.15 -9.70
N SER A 52 3.70 11.02 -10.94
CA SER A 52 4.54 9.89 -11.36
C SER A 52 5.92 9.98 -10.70
N ARG A 53 6.23 9.06 -9.79
CA ARG A 53 7.48 9.09 -9.01
C ARG A 53 7.99 7.70 -8.68
N PRO A 54 9.31 7.54 -8.45
CA PRO A 54 9.84 6.29 -7.95
C PRO A 54 9.44 6.08 -6.49
N ILE A 55 9.11 4.83 -6.16
CA ILE A 55 8.67 4.46 -4.81
C ILE A 55 9.85 3.82 -4.08
N HIS A 56 10.17 4.38 -2.92
CA HIS A 56 11.29 3.95 -2.09
C HIS A 56 10.83 3.02 -0.96
N SER A 57 9.70 3.31 -0.33
CA SER A 57 9.14 2.46 0.72
C SER A 57 7.62 2.52 0.80
N LEU A 58 7.04 1.47 1.39
CA LEU A 58 5.60 1.33 1.62
C LEU A 58 5.36 1.00 3.10
N HIS A 59 4.44 1.71 3.74
CA HIS A 59 3.95 1.36 5.07
C HIS A 59 2.53 0.85 4.95
N ILE A 60 2.28 -0.37 5.41
CA ILE A 60 0.99 -1.05 5.22
C ILE A 60 0.43 -1.43 6.59
N GLY A 61 -0.71 -0.83 6.93
CA GLY A 61 -1.51 -1.18 8.11
C GLY A 61 -2.57 -2.21 7.74
N ASN A 62 -2.42 -3.44 8.23
CA ASN A 62 -3.35 -4.52 7.94
C ASN A 62 -4.73 -4.30 8.58
N ASP A 63 -5.77 -4.90 8.01
CA ASP A 63 -7.04 -5.14 8.67
C ASP A 63 -7.58 -6.53 8.32
N GLY A 64 -6.84 -7.57 8.73
CA GLY A 64 -7.24 -8.96 8.64
C GLY A 64 -6.86 -9.68 7.34
N ALA A 65 -6.09 -9.07 6.43
CA ALA A 65 -5.55 -9.75 5.26
C ALA A 65 -4.38 -10.68 5.65
N ALA A 66 -4.25 -11.84 5.00
CA ALA A 66 -3.10 -12.74 5.20
C ALA A 66 -1.90 -12.29 4.37
N PHE A 67 -2.14 -11.86 3.13
CA PHE A 67 -1.12 -11.41 2.20
C PHE A 67 -1.49 -10.06 1.58
N VAL A 68 -0.46 -9.30 1.25
CA VAL A 68 -0.55 -8.08 0.43
C VAL A 68 0.45 -8.16 -0.71
N GLU A 69 0.02 -7.78 -1.90
CA GLU A 69 0.85 -7.54 -3.07
C GLU A 69 0.55 -6.13 -3.58
N VAL A 70 1.58 -5.42 -4.02
CA VAL A 70 1.41 -4.09 -4.63
C VAL A 70 2.03 -4.10 -6.00
N LEU A 71 1.27 -3.65 -6.99
CA LEU A 71 1.72 -3.51 -8.36
C LEU A 71 1.73 -2.02 -8.74
N GLY A 72 2.80 -1.59 -9.41
CA GLY A 72 2.91 -0.28 -10.02
C GLY A 72 2.36 -0.28 -11.44
N GLY A 73 1.71 0.81 -11.84
CA GLY A 73 1.27 1.03 -13.21
C GLY A 73 1.37 2.50 -13.64
N SER A 74 1.08 2.76 -14.90
CA SER A 74 0.96 4.10 -15.46
C SER A 74 -0.47 4.39 -15.94
N SER A 75 -0.93 5.61 -15.72
CA SER A 75 -2.19 6.14 -16.25
C SER A 75 -2.18 6.29 -17.78
N ALA A 76 -0.98 6.41 -18.38
CA ALA A 76 -0.77 6.47 -19.82
C ALA A 76 -0.99 5.13 -20.53
N GLY A 77 -1.19 4.04 -19.78
CA GLY A 77 -1.41 2.70 -20.29
C GLY A 77 -0.26 1.73 -19.96
N GLY A 78 -0.46 0.47 -20.34
CA GLY A 78 0.46 -0.63 -20.04
C GLY A 78 0.00 -1.53 -18.89
N ASP A 79 0.70 -2.64 -18.72
CA ASP A 79 0.40 -3.64 -17.69
C ASP A 79 0.94 -3.20 -16.33
N PHE A 80 0.21 -3.60 -15.28
CA PHE A 80 0.69 -3.47 -13.91
C PHE A 80 1.86 -4.42 -13.68
N GLN A 81 2.95 -3.90 -13.12
CA GLN A 81 4.14 -4.65 -12.79
C GLN A 81 4.26 -4.79 -11.28
N VAL A 82 4.72 -5.94 -10.81
CA VAL A 82 4.91 -6.17 -9.37
C VAL A 82 5.90 -5.14 -8.84
N LEU A 83 5.52 -4.44 -7.77
CA LEU A 83 6.36 -3.51 -7.02
C LEU A 83 6.74 -4.12 -5.66
N LEU A 84 5.75 -4.62 -4.94
CA LEU A 84 5.93 -5.41 -3.73
C LEU A 84 5.41 -6.83 -4.01
N PRO A 85 6.28 -7.84 -4.07
CA PRO A 85 5.84 -9.22 -4.19
C PRO A 85 4.92 -9.62 -3.03
N SER A 86 4.05 -10.60 -3.28
CA SER A 86 3.12 -11.13 -2.27
C SER A 86 3.80 -11.39 -0.93
N SER A 87 3.43 -10.59 0.07
CA SER A 87 4.08 -10.49 1.36
C SER A 87 3.09 -10.82 2.48
N ALA A 88 3.51 -11.68 3.41
CA ALA A 88 2.66 -12.10 4.53
C ALA A 88 2.45 -10.96 5.54
N LEU A 89 1.20 -10.67 5.88
CA LEU A 89 0.80 -9.81 7.00
C LEU A 89 0.35 -10.64 8.20
N MET A 90 -0.23 -11.82 7.97
CA MET A 90 -0.64 -12.77 9.01
C MET A 90 -0.22 -14.19 8.63
N SER A 91 0.10 -15.01 9.63
CA SER A 91 0.25 -16.45 9.46
C SER A 91 -1.12 -17.14 9.26
N PRO A 92 -1.14 -18.39 8.76
CA PRO A 92 -2.37 -19.16 8.66
C PRO A 92 -3.08 -19.35 10.02
N SER A 93 -2.31 -19.56 11.10
CA SER A 93 -2.85 -19.73 12.45
C SER A 93 -3.46 -18.44 12.99
N GLU A 94 -2.78 -17.30 12.83
CA GLU A 94 -3.32 -15.98 13.19
C GLU A 94 -4.58 -15.65 12.40
N SER A 95 -4.60 -15.98 11.10
CA SER A 95 -5.76 -15.75 10.24
C SER A 95 -7.00 -16.53 10.68
N ARG A 96 -6.83 -17.82 11.00
CA ARG A 96 -7.92 -18.67 11.53
C ARG A 96 -8.40 -18.19 12.90
N ALA A 97 -7.47 -17.88 13.80
CA ALA A 97 -7.79 -17.43 15.15
C ALA A 97 -8.33 -15.99 15.20
N GLY A 98 -8.04 -15.17 14.18
CA GLY A 98 -8.39 -13.74 14.16
C GLY A 98 -7.50 -12.89 15.06
N THR A 99 -6.27 -13.32 15.33
CA THR A 99 -5.32 -12.63 16.22
C THR A 99 -4.36 -11.74 15.43
N GLY A 100 -4.03 -10.56 15.97
CA GLY A 100 -3.15 -9.60 15.31
C GLY A 100 -3.61 -9.05 13.94
N PRO A 101 -4.92 -8.84 13.67
CA PRO A 101 -5.38 -8.41 12.34
C PRO A 101 -4.91 -7.00 11.93
N ARG A 102 -4.41 -6.20 12.88
CA ARG A 102 -4.00 -4.80 12.70
C ARG A 102 -2.49 -4.60 12.67
N ARG A 103 -1.73 -5.63 12.27
CA ARG A 103 -0.27 -5.55 12.18
C ARG A 103 0.12 -4.50 11.13
N VAL A 104 1.04 -3.62 11.48
CA VAL A 104 1.70 -2.70 10.54
C VAL A 104 3.00 -3.34 10.08
N ARG A 105 3.26 -3.31 8.77
CA ARG A 105 4.55 -3.69 8.18
C ARG A 105 5.12 -2.53 7.38
N LEU A 106 6.43 -2.33 7.54
CA LEU A 106 7.21 -1.37 6.78
C LEU A 106 8.01 -2.15 5.74
N PHE A 107 7.91 -1.74 4.49
CA PHE A 107 8.63 -2.33 3.36
C PHE A 107 9.59 -1.28 2.84
N GLY A 108 10.87 -1.43 3.18
CA GLY A 108 11.95 -0.63 2.60
C GLY A 108 12.31 -1.03 1.17
N PRO A 109 13.28 -0.36 0.55
CA PRO A 109 13.73 -0.60 -0.81
C PRO A 109 14.13 -2.05 -1.10
N GLU A 110 14.67 -2.75 -0.11
CA GLU A 110 15.08 -4.15 -0.18
C GLU A 110 13.91 -5.13 -0.41
N HIS A 111 12.68 -4.69 -0.13
CA HIS A 111 11.47 -5.47 -0.36
C HIS A 111 10.80 -5.15 -1.70
N LEU A 112 11.22 -4.07 -2.38
CA LEU A 112 10.59 -3.60 -3.59
C LEU A 112 11.37 -4.06 -4.83
N VAL A 113 10.66 -4.61 -5.81
CA VAL A 113 11.20 -4.91 -7.12
C VAL A 113 10.79 -3.78 -8.07
N GLY A 114 11.74 -3.14 -8.74
CA GLY A 114 11.44 -2.02 -9.64
C GLY A 114 11.38 -0.62 -9.00
N ALA A 115 12.05 -0.40 -7.87
CA ALA A 115 12.16 0.91 -7.20
C ALA A 115 12.72 2.04 -8.10
N LYS A 116 13.35 1.72 -9.23
CA LYS A 116 13.85 2.68 -10.23
C LYS A 116 12.77 3.19 -11.19
N HIS A 117 11.67 2.45 -11.35
CA HIS A 117 10.58 2.86 -12.22
C HIS A 117 9.70 3.90 -11.55
N THR A 118 9.13 4.80 -12.35
CA THR A 118 8.15 5.78 -11.87
C THR A 118 6.74 5.24 -12.05
N TRP A 119 5.91 5.46 -11.05
CA TRP A 119 4.53 4.99 -11.02
C TRP A 119 3.62 6.17 -10.69
N ASP A 120 2.47 6.24 -11.36
CA ASP A 120 1.38 7.17 -11.02
C ASP A 120 0.12 6.42 -10.54
N ARG A 121 0.11 5.08 -10.63
CA ARG A 121 -0.95 4.21 -10.15
C ARG A 121 -0.39 3.05 -9.37
N LEU A 122 -1.08 2.70 -8.29
CA LEU A 122 -0.80 1.52 -7.49
C LEU A 122 -2.02 0.63 -7.41
N LYS A 123 -1.87 -0.64 -7.78
CA LYS A 123 -2.86 -1.69 -7.51
C LYS A 123 -2.43 -2.45 -6.27
N VAL A 124 -3.24 -2.37 -5.22
CA VAL A 124 -3.06 -3.15 -3.99
C VAL A 124 -3.97 -4.37 -4.07
N VAL A 125 -3.40 -5.55 -3.89
CA VAL A 125 -4.12 -6.82 -3.87
C VAL A 125 -3.96 -7.46 -2.49
N LEU A 126 -5.07 -7.77 -1.84
CA LEU A 126 -5.13 -8.41 -0.54
C LEU A 126 -5.68 -9.81 -0.70
N SER A 127 -5.13 -10.78 0.02
CA SER A 127 -5.65 -12.16 0.02
C SER A 127 -5.83 -12.68 1.44
N GLN A 128 -6.93 -13.40 1.68
CA GLN A 128 -7.22 -14.07 2.95
C GLN A 128 -7.80 -15.48 2.71
N PRO A 129 -6.96 -16.44 2.29
CA PRO A 129 -7.44 -17.79 1.97
C PRO A 129 -7.76 -18.63 3.21
N TYR A 130 -7.31 -18.23 4.40
CA TYR A 130 -7.39 -19.04 5.62
C TYR A 130 -8.60 -18.73 6.50
N CYS A 131 -9.32 -17.64 6.21
CA CYS A 131 -10.48 -17.22 6.99
C CYS A 131 -11.57 -16.64 6.07
N GLN A 132 -12.67 -17.38 5.90
CA GLN A 132 -13.81 -16.98 5.07
C GLN A 132 -15.01 -16.47 5.88
N VAL A 133 -14.92 -16.45 7.20
CA VAL A 133 -16.04 -16.08 8.08
C VAL A 133 -16.04 -14.61 8.48
N ARG A 134 -14.95 -13.88 8.22
CA ARG A 134 -14.79 -12.46 8.57
C ARG A 134 -14.42 -11.67 7.33
N PRO A 135 -14.97 -10.45 7.15
CA PRO A 135 -14.46 -9.53 6.15
C PRO A 135 -13.05 -9.09 6.56
N PHE A 136 -12.25 -8.74 5.57
CA PHE A 136 -10.90 -8.25 5.73
C PHE A 136 -10.67 -7.06 4.80
N GLY A 137 -9.54 -6.39 4.98
CA GLY A 137 -9.12 -5.32 4.11
C GLY A 137 -7.85 -4.69 4.62
N LEU A 138 -7.79 -3.37 4.52
CA LEU A 138 -6.62 -2.58 4.85
C LEU A 138 -6.98 -1.39 5.71
N SER A 139 -6.18 -1.15 6.76
CA SER A 139 -6.33 0.05 7.57
C SER A 139 -5.75 1.27 6.86
N PHE A 140 -4.52 1.17 6.34
CA PHE A 140 -3.91 2.22 5.54
C PHE A 140 -2.79 1.66 4.66
N ILE A 141 -2.45 2.41 3.62
CA ILE A 141 -1.20 2.30 2.90
C ILE A 141 -0.59 3.69 2.80
N ARG A 142 0.71 3.83 3.04
CA ARG A 142 1.48 5.05 2.81
C ARG A 142 2.64 4.75 1.90
N VAL A 143 2.94 5.69 1.01
CA VAL A 143 3.95 5.53 -0.04
C VAL A 143 4.96 6.64 0.14
N PHE A 144 6.25 6.30 0.12
CA PHE A 144 7.30 7.31 0.28
C PHE A 144 8.25 7.25 -0.91
N SER A 145 8.66 8.44 -1.38
CA SER A 145 9.74 8.56 -2.35
C SER A 145 11.10 8.58 -1.66
N ALA A 146 12.17 8.40 -2.43
CA ALA A 146 13.52 8.61 -1.93
C ALA A 146 13.67 10.05 -1.39
N PRO A 147 14.55 10.27 -0.39
CA PRO A 147 14.98 11.62 -0.05
C PRO A 147 15.62 12.26 -1.30
N GLU A 148 15.33 13.53 -1.57
CA GLU A 148 16.11 14.26 -2.58
C GLU A 148 17.55 14.38 -2.07
N GLU A 149 18.54 13.89 -2.84
CA GLU A 149 19.96 14.18 -2.62
C GLU A 149 20.20 15.66 -2.95
N ASN A 150 19.71 16.57 -2.11
CA ASN A 150 20.13 17.95 -2.16
C ASN A 150 20.14 18.56 -0.76
N GLU A 151 20.95 17.97 0.10
CA GLU A 151 21.56 18.72 1.20
C GLU A 151 23.03 18.35 1.22
N ALA A 152 23.77 18.89 0.25
CA ALA A 152 25.21 19.06 0.42
C ALA A 152 25.39 19.88 1.71
N PRO A 153 26.23 19.42 2.66
CA PRO A 153 26.54 20.23 3.83
C PRO A 153 27.06 21.59 3.35
N PRO A 154 26.69 22.71 3.99
CA PRO A 154 27.22 24.02 3.61
C PRO A 154 28.74 23.96 3.73
N GLU A 155 29.44 23.99 2.59
CA GLU A 155 30.88 24.20 2.57
C GLU A 155 31.15 25.52 3.28
N THR A 156 31.72 25.45 4.49
CA THR A 156 32.21 26.62 5.19
C THR A 156 33.34 27.24 4.37
N PRO A 157 33.21 28.50 3.90
CA PRO A 157 34.33 29.17 3.27
C PRO A 157 35.34 29.53 4.35
N VAL A 158 36.42 28.75 4.47
CA VAL A 158 37.60 29.17 5.24
C VAL A 158 38.28 30.25 4.40
N SER A 159 37.99 31.50 4.75
CA SER A 159 38.67 32.67 4.21
C SER A 159 40.14 32.68 4.67
N LYS A 160 40.97 33.17 3.75
CA LYS A 160 42.41 33.48 3.81
C LYS A 160 42.97 33.88 5.16
#